data_AF-A0A345QT66-F1
#
_entry.id   AF-A0A345QT66-F1
#
_cell.length_a   1.000
_cell.length_b   1.000
_cell.length_c   1.000
_cell.angle_alpha   90.00
_cell.angle_beta   90.00
_cell.angle_gamma   90.00
#
_symmetry.space_group_name_H-M   'P 1'
#
loop_
_entity.id
_entity.type
_entity.pdbx_description
1 polymer ?
#
loop_
_entity_poly.entity_id
_entity_poly.type
_entity_poly.pdbx_seq_one_letter_code
_entity_poly.pdbx_strand_id
1 'polypeptide(L)'
;MMLEARDMRVAARIRRPGYAQRNPHQFTIRSAVASGRQTELSKIVNGNGDWMFYGHSNAAQTGLDAWWLIDLRAFRAGLFPIRSSAQQIVMEDQANAMGQGSSGLM
;
A
#
# COMPACT_ATOMS: atom_id res chain seq x y z
N MET A 1 2.92 31.56 -2.40
CA MET A 1 2.27 30.27 -2.14
C MET A 1 0.95 30.28 -2.91
N MET A 2 0.79 29.38 -3.88
CA MET A 2 -0.44 29.26 -4.68
C MET A 2 -1.18 28.01 -4.19
N LEU A 3 -2.43 28.18 -3.75
CA LEU A 3 -3.29 27.08 -3.33
C LEU A 3 -4.16 26.71 -4.55
N GLU A 4 -3.83 25.61 -5.20
CA GLU A 4 -4.68 25.04 -6.25
C GLU A 4 -5.73 24.13 -5.63
N ALA A 5 -7.00 24.45 -5.84
CA ALA A 5 -8.12 23.56 -5.53
C ALA A 5 -8.25 22.53 -6.67
N ARG A 6 -7.48 21.43 -6.57
CA ARG A 6 -7.58 20.28 -7.47
C ARG A 6 -8.31 19.14 -6.79
N ASP A 7 -9.09 18.38 -7.57
CA ASP A 7 -9.63 17.10 -7.11
C ASP A 7 -8.48 16.17 -6.71
N MET A 8 -8.57 15.58 -5.51
CA MET A 8 -7.55 14.69 -4.96
C MET A 8 -8.11 13.28 -4.79
N ARG A 9 -7.43 12.29 -5.37
CA ARG A 9 -7.83 10.89 -5.26
C ARG A 9 -7.00 10.19 -4.19
N VAL A 10 -7.65 9.80 -3.10
CA VAL A 10 -7.01 9.05 -2.01
C VAL A 10 -7.39 7.57 -2.14
N ALA A 11 -6.41 6.71 -2.41
CA ALA A 11 -6.56 5.27 -2.31
C ALA A 11 -6.54 4.85 -0.83
N ALA A 12 -7.27 3.79 -0.48
CA ALA A 12 -7.29 3.26 0.89
C ALA A 12 -7.02 1.76 0.91
N ARG A 13 -6.14 1.33 1.82
CA ARG A 13 -5.87 -0.09 2.07
C ARG A 13 -5.66 -0.33 3.56
N ILE A 14 -6.55 -1.09 4.15
CA ILE A 14 -6.44 -1.56 5.53
C ILE A 14 -6.12 -3.06 5.53
N ARG A 15 -5.05 -3.43 6.23
CA ARG A 15 -4.68 -4.83 6.46
C ARG A 15 -5.38 -5.35 7.71
N ARG A 16 -5.69 -6.64 7.69
CA ARG A 16 -6.26 -7.37 8.82
C ARG A 16 -5.31 -7.36 10.03
N PRO A 17 -5.83 -7.60 11.24
CA PRO A 17 -5.00 -7.83 12.42
C PRO A 17 -3.97 -8.95 12.17
N GLY A 18 -2.80 -8.87 12.81
CA GLY A 18 -1.71 -9.84 12.64
C GLY A 18 -0.64 -9.44 11.62
N TYR A 19 -0.95 -8.51 10.69
CA TYR A 19 0.03 -8.03 9.71
C TYR A 19 0.95 -6.92 10.25
N ALA A 20 0.50 -6.16 11.25
CA ALA A 20 1.30 -5.10 11.87
C ALA A 20 2.53 -5.69 12.57
N GLN A 21 2.39 -6.87 13.18
CA GLN A 21 3.48 -7.56 13.88
C GLN A 21 4.53 -8.10 12.92
N ARG A 22 4.12 -8.53 11.72
CA ARG A 22 5.03 -9.10 10.71
C ARG A 22 5.80 -8.01 9.99
N ASN A 23 5.13 -6.92 9.64
CA ASN A 23 5.65 -5.86 8.78
C ASN A 23 5.38 -4.46 9.39
N PRO A 24 5.91 -4.14 10.58
CA PRO A 24 5.54 -2.92 11.31
C PRO A 24 6.00 -1.61 10.67
N HIS A 25 7.03 -1.65 9.83
CA HIS A 25 7.61 -0.47 9.17
C HIS A 25 7.55 -0.54 7.65
N GLN A 26 6.76 -1.49 7.12
CA GLN A 26 6.61 -1.68 5.69
C GLN A 26 5.14 -1.55 5.32
N PHE A 27 4.87 -1.02 4.12
CA PHE A 27 3.56 -1.15 3.50
C PHE A 27 3.61 -2.21 2.42
N THR A 28 2.47 -2.88 2.20
CA THR A 28 2.36 -3.95 1.20
C THR A 28 1.33 -3.57 0.16
N ILE A 29 1.71 -3.64 -1.10
CA ILE A 29 0.81 -3.48 -2.25
C ILE A 29 0.77 -4.79 -3.02
N ARG A 30 -0.40 -5.13 -3.58
CA ARG A 30 -0.49 -6.31 -4.43
C ARG A 30 0.24 -6.02 -5.76
N SER A 31 1.31 -6.77 -6.02
CA SER A 31 2.12 -6.74 -7.26
C SER A 31 1.57 -7.69 -8.32
N ALA A 32 1.12 -8.88 -7.93
CA ALA A 32 0.59 -9.93 -8.82
C ALA A 32 -0.74 -10.54 -8.32
N VAL A 33 -1.52 -11.11 -9.24
CA VAL A 33 -2.72 -11.91 -8.92
C VAL A 33 -2.90 -13.00 -9.98
N ALA A 34 -3.21 -14.23 -9.57
CA ALA A 34 -3.35 -15.39 -10.48
C ALA A 34 -4.40 -15.17 -11.58
N SER A 35 -5.47 -14.43 -11.29
CA SER A 35 -6.54 -14.11 -12.25
C SER A 35 -6.15 -13.12 -13.36
N GLY A 36 -4.95 -12.52 -13.33
CA GLY A 36 -4.53 -11.49 -14.29
C GLY A 36 -5.25 -10.14 -14.16
N ARG A 37 -6.18 -9.98 -13.22
CA ARG A 37 -6.86 -8.69 -12.95
C ARG A 37 -5.85 -7.61 -12.55
N GLN A 38 -6.18 -6.36 -12.87
CA GLN A 38 -5.35 -5.20 -12.46
C GLN A 38 -5.03 -5.23 -10.96
N THR A 39 -3.75 -5.13 -10.66
CA THR A 39 -3.22 -5.14 -9.30
C THR A 39 -3.22 -3.72 -8.72
N GLU A 40 -2.94 -3.61 -7.42
CA GLU A 40 -2.80 -2.29 -6.79
C GLU A 40 -1.59 -1.56 -7.36
N LEU A 41 -0.47 -2.28 -7.52
CA LEU A 41 0.73 -1.73 -8.14
C LEU A 41 0.45 -1.24 -9.57
N SER A 42 -0.23 -2.03 -10.41
CA SER A 42 -0.52 -1.61 -11.79
C SER A 42 -1.39 -0.35 -11.83
N LYS A 43 -2.37 -0.24 -10.92
CA LYS A 43 -3.21 0.97 -10.81
C LYS A 43 -2.38 2.18 -10.42
N ILE A 44 -1.53 2.05 -9.39
CA ILE A 44 -0.67 3.15 -8.91
C ILE A 44 0.28 3.63 -10.00
N VAL A 45 0.94 2.70 -10.70
CA VAL A 45 1.86 2.99 -11.81
C VAL A 45 1.15 3.71 -12.96
N ASN A 46 -0.08 3.31 -13.28
CA ASN A 46 -0.89 3.96 -14.31
C ASN A 46 -1.52 5.30 -13.89
N GLY A 47 -1.09 5.87 -12.75
CA GLY A 47 -1.52 7.19 -12.30
C GLY A 47 -2.81 7.21 -11.48
N ASN A 48 -3.33 6.05 -11.06
CA ASN A 48 -4.51 6.03 -10.21
C ASN A 48 -4.14 6.42 -8.78
N GLY A 49 -4.66 7.56 -8.32
CA GLY A 49 -4.47 8.05 -6.96
C GLY A 49 -3.29 9.02 -6.83
N ASP A 50 -3.52 10.06 -6.01
CA ASP A 50 -2.52 11.03 -5.58
C ASP A 50 -1.86 10.59 -4.27
N TRP A 51 -2.67 10.07 -3.34
CA TRP A 51 -2.23 9.62 -2.03
C TRP A 51 -2.78 8.23 -1.74
N MET A 52 -2.11 7.50 -0.85
CA MET A 52 -2.63 6.25 -0.32
C MET A 52 -2.61 6.28 1.21
N PHE A 53 -3.78 6.06 1.79
CA PHE A 53 -3.93 5.75 3.20
C PHE A 53 -3.71 4.24 3.39
N TYR A 54 -2.65 3.88 4.08
CA TYR A 54 -2.33 2.48 4.40
C TYR A 54 -2.35 2.30 5.91
N GLY A 55 -3.00 1.24 6.40
CA GLY A 55 -3.02 0.99 7.84
C GLY A 55 -3.31 -0.46 8.21
N HIS A 56 -3.19 -0.73 9.50
CA HIS A 56 -3.50 -2.01 10.10
C HIS A 56 -4.68 -1.85 11.05
N SER A 57 -5.73 -2.64 10.82
CA SER A 57 -6.86 -2.74 11.74
C SER A 57 -6.40 -3.28 13.09
N ASN A 58 -6.91 -2.68 14.16
CA ASN A 58 -6.76 -3.24 15.50
C ASN A 58 -7.51 -4.57 15.64
N ALA A 59 -7.19 -5.34 16.68
CA ALA A 59 -7.79 -6.66 16.91
C ALA A 59 -9.32 -6.62 16.99
N ALA A 60 -9.89 -5.55 17.56
CA ALA A 60 -11.34 -5.35 17.68
C ALA A 60 -12.01 -4.89 16.37
N GLN A 61 -11.24 -4.57 15.33
CA GLN A 61 -11.70 -3.99 14.05
C GLN A 61 -12.52 -2.70 14.18
N THR A 62 -12.31 -1.95 15.27
CA THR A 62 -12.95 -0.67 15.54
C THR A 62 -12.03 0.52 15.30
N GLY A 63 -10.75 0.27 15.03
CA GLY A 63 -9.73 1.30 14.87
C GLY A 63 -8.48 0.78 14.18
N LEU A 64 -7.41 1.58 14.22
CA LEU A 64 -6.12 1.27 13.58
C LEU A 64 -5.00 1.27 14.63
N ASP A 65 -4.14 0.25 14.59
CA ASP A 65 -2.95 0.17 15.46
C ASP A 65 -1.76 0.97 14.90
N ALA A 66 -1.62 0.99 13.57
CA ALA A 66 -0.58 1.73 12.85
C ALA A 66 -1.08 2.14 11.46
N TRP A 67 -0.67 3.31 10.99
CA TRP A 67 -1.05 3.84 9.67
C TRP A 67 -0.04 4.82 9.10
N TRP A 68 -0.08 4.99 7.79
CA TRP A 68 0.74 5.91 7.00
C TRP A 68 -0.08 6.56 5.91
N LEU A 69 0.34 7.78 5.56
CA LEU A 69 -0.10 8.46 4.36
C LEU A 69 1.07 8.50 3.36
N ILE A 70 0.85 7.93 2.18
CA ILE A 70 1.90 7.71 1.18
C ILE A 70 1.62 8.62 -0.03
N ASP A 71 2.58 9.47 -0.41
CA ASP A 71 2.50 10.26 -1.65
C ASP A 71 2.78 9.33 -2.84
N LEU A 72 1.76 9.07 -3.66
CA LEU A 72 1.87 8.15 -4.79
C LEU A 72 2.67 8.75 -5.96
N ARG A 73 2.81 10.07 -6.04
CA ARG A 73 3.67 10.73 -7.03
C ARG A 73 5.13 10.50 -6.68
N ALA A 74 5.50 10.70 -5.42
CA ALA A 74 6.84 10.41 -4.92
C ALA A 74 7.16 8.92 -5.05
N PHE A 75 6.20 8.05 -4.70
CA PHE A 75 6.33 6.61 -4.89
C PHE A 75 6.60 6.25 -6.35
N ARG A 76 5.80 6.73 -7.30
CA ARG A 76 6.01 6.52 -8.74
C ARG A 76 7.37 7.01 -9.22
N ALA A 77 7.77 8.22 -8.80
CA ALA A 77 9.07 8.78 -9.16
C ALA A 77 10.22 7.89 -8.68
N GLY A 78 10.12 7.32 -7.48
CA GLY A 78 11.12 6.40 -6.92
C GLY A 78 11.17 5.02 -7.57
N LEU A 79 10.19 4.64 -8.41
CA LEU A 79 10.27 3.41 -9.23
C LEU A 79 11.22 3.57 -10.41
N PHE A 80 11.39 4.79 -10.90
CA PHE A 80 12.29 5.08 -12.01
C PHE A 80 13.65 5.50 -11.45
N PRO A 81 14.75 4.85 -11.84
CA PRO A 81 16.09 5.30 -11.48
C PRO A 81 16.41 6.59 -12.25
N ILE A 82 16.01 7.75 -11.74
CA ILE A 82 16.58 9.02 -12.16
C ILE A 82 18.02 9.02 -11.62
N ARG A 83 18.99 9.13 -12.53
CA ARG A 83 20.44 8.88 -12.35
C ARG A 83 21.18 9.67 -11.26
N SER A 84 20.50 10.31 -10.31
CA SER A 84 21.12 11.20 -9.31
C SER A 84 20.41 11.28 -7.93
N SER A 85 19.32 10.55 -7.66
CA SER A 85 18.64 10.64 -6.34
C SER A 85 18.95 9.46 -5.42
N ALA A 86 19.45 9.76 -4.23
CA ALA A 86 20.00 8.84 -3.22
C ALA A 86 18.99 7.90 -2.52
N GLN A 87 17.77 7.73 -3.02
CA GLN A 87 16.74 6.91 -2.37
C GLN A 87 16.01 6.04 -3.39
N GLN A 88 16.63 4.92 -3.73
CA GLN A 88 15.96 3.85 -4.46
C GLN A 88 14.92 3.21 -3.55
N ILE A 89 13.69 3.03 -4.04
CA ILE A 89 12.69 2.25 -3.32
C ILE A 89 13.16 0.80 -3.31
N VAL A 90 13.44 0.26 -2.11
CA VAL A 90 13.72 -1.17 -1.93
C VAL A 90 12.41 -1.92 -1.91
N MET A 91 12.30 -2.95 -2.75
CA MET A 91 11.10 -3.77 -2.88
C MET A 91 11.47 -5.24 -2.70
N GLU A 92 10.68 -5.93 -1.89
CA GLU A 92 10.73 -7.39 -1.79
C GLU A 92 9.45 -7.96 -2.41
N ASP A 93 9.59 -9.02 -3.21
CA ASP A 93 8.44 -9.78 -3.68
C ASP A 93 8.13 -10.89 -2.68
N GLN A 94 7.05 -10.72 -1.94
CA GLN A 94 6.59 -11.69 -0.95
C GLN A 94 5.28 -12.34 -1.43
N ALA A 95 5.34 -13.64 -1.70
CA ALA A 95 4.15 -14.44 -1.91
C ALA A 95 3.48 -14.74 -0.56
N ASN A 96 2.20 -14.40 -0.41
CA ASN A 96 1.43 -14.92 0.71
C ASN A 96 1.25 -16.42 0.47
N ALA A 97 1.74 -17.27 1.39
CA ALA A 97 1.36 -18.68 1.39
C ALA A 97 -0.17 -18.79 1.37
N MET A 98 -0.73 -19.63 0.50
CA MET A 98 -2.17 -19.75 0.33
C MET A 98 -2.87 -20.01 1.67
N GLY A 99 -3.75 -19.09 2.07
CA GLY A 99 -4.80 -19.33 3.06
C GLY A 99 -4.36 -19.62 4.49
N GLN A 100 -3.95 -18.59 5.24
CA GLN A 100 -4.30 -18.52 6.67
C GLN A 100 -5.47 -17.53 6.82
N GLY A 101 -6.60 -17.88 6.21
CA GLY A 101 -7.87 -17.39 6.72
C GLY A 101 -8.20 -18.25 7.92
N SER A 102 -7.88 -17.80 9.13
CA SER A 102 -8.56 -18.31 10.32
C SER A 102 -10.03 -17.93 10.18
N SER A 103 -10.79 -18.87 9.61
CA SER A 103 -12.23 -18.89 9.73
C SER A 103 -12.52 -19.06 11.22
N GLY A 104 -12.71 -17.95 11.93
CA GLY A 104 -13.41 -17.95 13.20
C GLY A 104 -14.87 -18.30 12.91
N LEU A 105 -15.13 -19.60 12.77
CA LEU A 105 -16.46 -20.14 13.00
C LEU A 105 -16.65 -20.12 14.52
N MET A 106 -17.68 -19.38 14.94
CA MET A 106 -18.41 -19.69 16.18
C MET A 106 -18.85 -21.16 16.18
#